data_AF-A0A7H0SM09-F1
#
_entry.id   AF-A0A7H0SM09-F1
#
_cell.length_a   1.000
_cell.length_b   1.000
_cell.length_c   1.000
_cell.angle_alpha   90.00
_cell.angle_beta   90.00
_cell.angle_gamma   90.00
#
_symmetry.space_group_name_H-M   'P 1'
#
loop_
_entity.id
_entity.type
_entity.pdbx_description
1 polymer ?
#
loop_
_entity_poly.entity_id
_entity_poly.type
_entity_poly.pdbx_seq_one_letter_code
_entity_poly.pdbx_strand_id
1 'polypeptide(L)'
;MSTLPDPTRIPRVLAELQEVWEAQPELSFPMLCNVLTNHGMTWGSSDEDLSRLLTHLASVRPSRIPKDDRGRAQHTYLVETESPQASVTISPRKVIVRRHAGSTHAQPVKWAYSEIRRSSTRGPLHIVDFSGVDHRLGIVRSIRRLEVPDRVRITGLSRETIGDRKFLITTEDAEKILVGRKIEIFHKEEREVKYLSMSWSRLACAELGKAVKIVPGHEKTAITRGVIAAIDVVEV
;
A
#
# COMPACT_ATOMS: atom_id res chain seq x y z
N MET A 1 -48.24 -7.06 13.87
CA MET A 1 -48.32 -7.05 12.39
C MET A 1 -46.95 -6.68 11.88
N SER A 2 -46.18 -7.63 11.35
CA SER A 2 -44.89 -7.30 10.72
C SER A 2 -45.17 -6.56 9.43
N THR A 3 -44.80 -5.29 9.38
CA THR A 3 -44.78 -4.50 8.15
C THR A 3 -43.82 -5.16 7.17
N LEU A 4 -44.32 -5.48 5.96
CA LEU A 4 -43.48 -5.98 4.87
C LEU A 4 -42.33 -4.99 4.65
N PRO A 5 -41.07 -5.47 4.56
CA PRO A 5 -39.93 -4.57 4.45
C PRO A 5 -39.92 -3.90 3.07
N ASP A 6 -39.56 -2.61 3.04
CA ASP A 6 -39.61 -1.74 1.85
C ASP A 6 -38.70 -2.25 0.72
N PRO A 7 -39.22 -2.57 -0.49
CA PRO A 7 -38.43 -3.10 -1.59
C PRO A 7 -37.39 -2.11 -2.16
N THR A 8 -37.51 -0.80 -1.90
CA THR A 8 -36.54 0.20 -2.36
C THR A 8 -35.15 0.04 -1.74
N ARG A 9 -35.02 -0.78 -0.69
CA ARG A 9 -33.74 -1.15 -0.08
C ARG A 9 -32.87 -2.06 -0.97
N ILE A 10 -33.49 -2.88 -1.83
CA ILE A 10 -32.78 -3.91 -2.61
C ILE A 10 -31.76 -3.28 -3.59
N PRO A 11 -32.11 -2.28 -4.41
CA PRO A 11 -31.14 -1.64 -5.31
C PRO A 11 -29.94 -1.05 -4.57
N ARG A 12 -30.14 -0.47 -3.38
CA ARG A 12 -29.06 0.09 -2.56
C ARG A 12 -28.08 -1.00 -2.13
N VAL A 13 -28.59 -2.09 -1.54
CA VAL A 13 -27.75 -3.21 -1.06
C VAL A 13 -26.99 -3.86 -2.22
N LEU A 14 -27.63 -4.03 -3.37
CA LEU A 14 -26.96 -4.59 -4.55
C LEU A 14 -25.86 -3.67 -5.08
N ALA A 15 -26.04 -2.35 -5.05
CA ALA A 15 -25.01 -1.40 -5.46
C ALA A 15 -23.79 -1.44 -4.53
N GLU A 16 -24.00 -1.48 -3.21
CA GLU A 16 -22.92 -1.60 -2.21
C GLU A 16 -22.18 -2.94 -2.36
N LEU A 17 -22.92 -4.02 -2.59
CA LEU A 17 -22.35 -5.35 -2.83
C LEU A 17 -21.52 -5.37 -4.11
N GLN A 18 -22.04 -4.78 -5.19
CA GLN A 18 -21.33 -4.65 -6.46
C GLN A 18 -20.02 -3.88 -6.28
N GLU A 19 -20.03 -2.78 -5.53
CA GLU A 19 -18.81 -1.99 -5.30
C GLU A 19 -17.72 -2.80 -4.57
N VAL A 20 -18.08 -3.55 -3.53
CA VAL A 20 -17.16 -4.41 -2.79
C VAL A 20 -16.65 -5.56 -3.68
N TRP A 21 -17.50 -6.09 -4.55
CA TRP A 21 -17.13 -7.19 -5.44
C TRP A 21 -16.22 -6.72 -6.57
N GLU A 22 -16.50 -5.57 -7.18
CA GLU A 22 -15.63 -4.93 -8.18
C GLU A 22 -14.23 -4.61 -7.63
N ALA A 23 -14.13 -4.34 -6.32
CA ALA A 23 -12.84 -4.12 -5.66
C ALA A 23 -11.99 -5.40 -5.56
N GLN A 24 -12.62 -6.58 -5.63
CA GLN A 24 -12.01 -7.89 -5.46
C GLN A 24 -12.47 -8.87 -6.55
N PRO A 25 -12.13 -8.58 -7.82
CA PRO A 25 -12.64 -9.30 -9.00
C PRO A 25 -12.18 -10.76 -9.08
N GLU A 26 -11.20 -11.17 -8.28
CA GLU A 26 -10.77 -12.55 -8.14
C GLU A 26 -11.71 -13.41 -7.30
N LEU A 27 -12.57 -12.80 -6.49
CA LEU A 27 -13.54 -13.54 -5.68
C LEU A 27 -14.72 -13.95 -6.55
N SER A 28 -15.14 -15.21 -6.45
CA SER A 28 -16.47 -15.61 -6.90
C SER A 28 -17.54 -15.13 -5.91
N PHE A 29 -18.81 -15.08 -6.33
CA PHE A 29 -19.90 -14.69 -5.43
C PHE A 29 -19.98 -15.55 -4.15
N PRO A 30 -19.89 -16.90 -4.21
CA PRO A 30 -19.84 -17.72 -3.00
C PRO A 30 -18.65 -17.39 -2.08
N MET A 31 -17.49 -17.05 -2.64
CA MET A 31 -16.33 -16.63 -1.85
C MET A 31 -16.59 -15.28 -1.17
N LEU A 32 -17.24 -14.35 -1.86
CA LEU A 32 -17.66 -13.07 -1.27
C LEU A 32 -18.63 -13.29 -0.11
N CYS A 33 -19.64 -14.16 -0.28
CA CYS A 33 -20.53 -14.53 0.82
C CYS A 33 -19.77 -15.14 2.00
N ASN A 34 -18.77 -15.99 1.74
CA ASN A 34 -17.93 -16.54 2.81
C ASN A 34 -17.11 -15.46 3.53
N VAL A 35 -16.59 -14.46 2.80
CA VAL A 35 -15.94 -13.27 3.41
C VAL A 35 -16.94 -12.57 4.34
N LEU A 36 -18.16 -12.30 3.89
CA LEU A 36 -19.18 -11.65 4.71
C LEU A 36 -19.48 -12.45 5.99
N THR A 37 -19.62 -13.78 5.89
CA THR A 37 -19.85 -14.67 7.04
C THR A 37 -18.67 -14.65 8.02
N ASN A 38 -17.43 -14.68 7.53
CA ASN A 38 -16.23 -14.58 8.38
C ASN A 38 -16.13 -13.24 9.12
N HIS A 39 -16.77 -12.20 8.59
CA HIS A 39 -16.91 -10.89 9.23
C HIS A 39 -18.17 -10.77 10.11
N GLY A 40 -18.84 -11.88 10.41
CA GLY A 40 -19.95 -11.94 11.37
C GLY A 40 -21.35 -11.82 10.77
N MET A 41 -21.49 -11.82 9.43
CA MET A 41 -22.82 -11.94 8.83
C MET A 41 -23.43 -13.31 9.10
N THR A 42 -24.67 -13.33 9.56
CA THR A 42 -25.43 -14.55 9.84
C THR A 42 -26.85 -14.41 9.30
N TRP A 43 -27.63 -15.50 9.37
CA TRP A 43 -29.03 -15.51 8.99
C TRP A 43 -29.91 -14.50 9.77
N GLY A 44 -29.47 -14.08 10.96
CA GLY A 44 -30.18 -13.09 11.78
C GLY A 44 -29.77 -11.64 11.53
N SER A 45 -28.80 -11.39 10.64
CA SER A 45 -28.32 -10.05 10.33
C SER A 45 -29.33 -9.26 9.50
N SER A 46 -29.48 -7.98 9.80
CA SER A 46 -30.32 -7.03 9.06
C SER A 46 -29.63 -6.50 7.79
N ASP A 47 -30.39 -5.85 6.91
CA ASP A 47 -29.83 -5.16 5.76
C ASP A 47 -28.94 -3.98 6.19
N GLU A 48 -29.23 -3.34 7.34
CA GLU A 48 -28.37 -2.33 7.95
C GLU A 48 -27.03 -2.91 8.43
N ASP A 49 -27.02 -4.13 8.99
CA ASP A 49 -25.78 -4.83 9.35
C ASP A 49 -24.93 -5.12 8.11
N LEU A 50 -25.56 -5.63 7.05
CA LEU A 50 -24.91 -5.87 5.77
C LEU A 50 -24.34 -4.59 5.19
N SER A 51 -25.13 -3.51 5.15
CA SER A 51 -24.70 -2.23 4.58
C SER A 51 -23.51 -1.64 5.33
N ARG A 52 -23.52 -1.72 6.67
CA ARG A 52 -22.37 -1.30 7.52
C ARG A 52 -21.12 -2.13 7.24
N LEU A 53 -21.26 -3.45 7.10
CA LEU A 53 -20.13 -4.31 6.77
C LEU A 53 -19.58 -4.03 5.38
N LEU A 54 -20.44 -3.92 4.36
CA LEU A 54 -20.02 -3.61 2.99
C LEU A 54 -19.29 -2.27 2.93
N THR A 55 -19.81 -1.25 3.61
CA THR A 55 -19.15 0.06 3.75
C THR A 55 -17.77 -0.07 4.39
N HIS A 56 -17.65 -0.87 5.46
CA HIS A 56 -16.36 -1.13 6.10
C HIS A 56 -15.40 -1.83 5.14
N LEU A 57 -15.82 -2.89 4.45
CA LEU A 57 -14.99 -3.60 3.47
C LEU A 57 -14.53 -2.69 2.33
N ALA A 58 -15.43 -1.87 1.77
CA ALA A 58 -15.11 -0.88 0.75
C ALA A 58 -14.11 0.17 1.24
N SER A 59 -14.15 0.55 2.54
CA SER A 59 -13.18 1.48 3.12
C SER A 59 -11.76 0.90 3.23
N VAL A 60 -11.65 -0.42 3.38
CA VAL A 60 -10.37 -1.15 3.50
C VAL A 60 -9.82 -1.52 2.13
N ARG A 61 -10.68 -1.98 1.22
CA ARG A 61 -10.36 -2.35 -0.16
C ARG A 61 -11.32 -1.66 -1.12
N PRO A 62 -11.09 -0.38 -1.46
CA PRO A 62 -11.98 0.33 -2.34
C PRO A 62 -11.79 -0.12 -3.80
N SER A 63 -12.85 -0.07 -4.61
CA SER A 63 -12.78 -0.35 -6.05
C SER A 63 -12.06 0.75 -6.84
N ARG A 64 -11.99 1.96 -6.26
CA ARG A 64 -11.31 3.15 -6.79
C ARG A 64 -10.68 3.92 -5.65
N ILE A 65 -9.49 4.48 -5.83
CA ILE A 65 -8.89 5.36 -4.79
C ILE A 65 -9.82 6.55 -4.51
N PRO A 66 -10.31 6.74 -3.27
CA PRO A 66 -11.02 7.95 -2.84
C PRO A 66 -10.12 9.19 -2.92
N LYS A 67 -10.64 10.27 -3.53
CA LYS A 67 -9.89 11.50 -3.82
C LYS A 67 -10.48 12.72 -3.11
N ASP A 68 -9.64 13.68 -2.76
CA ASP A 68 -10.06 15.04 -2.38
C ASP A 68 -10.53 15.84 -3.60
N ASP A 69 -11.05 17.06 -3.39
CA ASP A 69 -11.51 17.95 -4.47
C ASP A 69 -10.42 18.33 -5.48
N ARG A 70 -9.15 18.09 -5.14
CA ARG A 70 -7.98 18.34 -6.00
C ARG A 70 -7.53 17.08 -6.74
N GLY A 71 -8.27 15.97 -6.63
CA GLY A 71 -7.94 14.70 -7.26
C GLY A 71 -6.82 13.92 -6.57
N ARG A 72 -6.43 14.25 -5.33
CA ARG A 72 -5.38 13.53 -4.58
C ARG A 72 -5.98 12.52 -3.62
N ALA A 73 -5.24 11.47 -3.28
CA ALA A 73 -5.73 10.45 -2.36
C ALA A 73 -6.09 11.05 -0.98
N GLN A 74 -7.25 10.68 -0.42
CA GLN A 74 -7.65 11.12 0.92
C GLN A 74 -6.84 10.44 2.03
N HIS A 75 -6.39 9.21 1.79
CA HIS A 75 -5.58 8.41 2.70
C HIS A 75 -4.37 7.81 1.99
N THR A 76 -3.62 6.94 2.68
CA THR A 76 -2.56 6.16 2.05
C THR A 76 -3.12 4.84 1.54
N TYR A 77 -2.79 4.50 0.30
CA TYR A 77 -3.20 3.25 -0.34
C TYR A 77 -2.00 2.52 -0.90
N LEU A 78 -2.00 1.19 -0.79
CA LEU A 78 -1.17 0.30 -1.57
C LEU A 78 -1.98 -0.16 -2.78
N VAL A 79 -1.43 0.03 -3.96
CA VAL A 79 -1.99 -0.41 -5.22
C VAL A 79 -1.05 -1.43 -5.84
N GLU A 80 -1.53 -2.64 -6.02
CA GLU A 80 -0.81 -3.65 -6.79
C GLU A 80 -1.19 -3.53 -8.26
N THR A 81 -0.19 -3.56 -9.14
CA THR A 81 -0.38 -3.39 -10.58
C THR A 81 0.20 -4.58 -11.35
N GLU A 82 -0.34 -4.82 -12.54
CA GLU A 82 0.18 -5.76 -13.53
C GLU A 82 0.45 -5.04 -14.86
N SER A 83 1.38 -5.60 -15.64
CA SER A 83 1.76 -5.07 -16.96
C SER A 83 2.06 -3.56 -16.97
N PRO A 84 3.09 -3.08 -16.25
CA PRO A 84 4.12 -3.84 -15.53
C PRO A 84 3.71 -4.21 -14.09
N GLN A 85 4.36 -5.25 -13.53
CA GLN A 85 4.16 -5.61 -12.12
C GLN A 85 4.86 -4.63 -11.17
N ALA A 86 4.10 -3.98 -10.31
CA ALA A 86 4.62 -3.06 -9.30
C ALA A 86 3.69 -2.90 -8.10
N SER A 87 4.30 -2.66 -6.93
CA SER A 87 3.62 -2.14 -5.73
C SER A 87 3.74 -0.62 -5.71
N VAL A 88 2.61 0.07 -5.80
CA VAL A 88 2.53 1.53 -5.82
C VAL A 88 1.87 2.03 -4.54
N THR A 89 2.64 2.69 -3.67
CA THR A 89 2.11 3.34 -2.47
C THR A 89 1.76 4.78 -2.81
N ILE A 90 0.49 5.16 -2.64
CA ILE A 90 -0.03 6.49 -2.95
C ILE A 90 -0.53 7.09 -1.65
N SER A 91 0.10 8.16 -1.19
CA SER A 91 -0.38 8.96 -0.06
C SER A 91 -0.93 10.30 -0.54
N PRO A 92 -1.49 11.16 0.35
CA PRO A 92 -2.04 12.44 -0.07
C PRO A 92 -1.05 13.42 -0.74
N ARG A 93 0.26 13.16 -0.64
CA ARG A 93 1.30 14.10 -1.12
C ARG A 93 2.33 13.49 -2.07
N LYS A 94 2.44 12.16 -2.13
CA LYS A 94 3.51 11.48 -2.87
C LYS A 94 3.08 10.12 -3.35
N VAL A 95 3.77 9.66 -4.38
CA VAL A 95 3.73 8.30 -4.88
C VAL A 95 5.09 7.65 -4.67
N ILE A 96 5.09 6.38 -4.28
CA ILE A 96 6.27 5.53 -4.21
C ILE A 96 6.00 4.31 -5.07
N VAL A 97 6.80 4.10 -6.12
CA VAL A 97 6.69 2.93 -7.00
C VAL A 97 7.85 1.98 -6.76
N ARG A 98 7.51 0.73 -6.48
CA ARG A 98 8.44 -0.40 -6.38
C ARG A 98 8.09 -1.40 -7.47
N ARG A 99 8.93 -1.51 -8.50
CA ARG A 99 8.71 -2.45 -9.61
C ARG A 99 9.24 -3.82 -9.22
N HIS A 100 8.48 -4.87 -9.55
CA HIS A 100 8.84 -6.26 -9.25
C HIS A 100 9.51 -6.97 -10.45
N ALA A 101 9.52 -6.37 -11.63
CA ALA A 101 9.91 -7.04 -12.87
C ALA A 101 11.39 -6.86 -13.27
N GLY A 102 12.05 -7.98 -13.56
CA GLY A 102 13.29 -8.09 -14.35
C GLY A 102 14.50 -8.72 -13.64
N SER A 103 15.53 -9.12 -14.40
CA SER A 103 16.87 -9.53 -13.90
C SER A 103 17.66 -8.37 -13.25
N THR A 104 17.10 -7.17 -13.26
CA THR A 104 17.69 -5.93 -12.73
C THR A 104 16.83 -5.41 -11.58
N HIS A 105 17.44 -5.26 -10.41
CA HIS A 105 16.77 -4.74 -9.22
C HIS A 105 16.45 -3.25 -9.39
N ALA A 106 15.19 -2.94 -9.74
CA ALA A 106 14.75 -1.56 -9.95
C ALA A 106 14.64 -0.80 -8.63
N GLN A 107 15.36 0.32 -8.53
CA GLN A 107 15.30 1.21 -7.37
C GLN A 107 13.88 1.75 -7.15
N PRO A 108 13.39 1.81 -5.89
CA PRO A 108 12.15 2.49 -5.56
C PRO A 108 12.19 3.98 -5.95
N VAL A 109 11.19 4.44 -6.70
CA VAL A 109 11.08 5.83 -7.15
C VAL A 109 10.01 6.55 -6.32
N LYS A 110 10.31 7.76 -5.84
CA LYS A 110 9.43 8.57 -5.00
C LYS A 110 9.32 9.98 -5.56
N TRP A 111 8.10 10.47 -5.76
CA TRP A 111 7.84 11.82 -6.26
C TRP A 111 6.54 12.40 -5.70
N ALA A 112 6.42 13.72 -5.73
CA ALA A 112 5.18 14.43 -5.44
C ALA A 112 4.31 14.49 -6.69
N TYR A 113 2.99 14.50 -6.51
CA TYR A 113 2.04 14.48 -7.63
C TYR A 113 0.92 15.51 -7.47
N SER A 114 0.35 15.91 -8.60
CA SER A 114 -0.73 16.90 -8.67
C SER A 114 -2.10 16.24 -8.54
N GLU A 115 -2.39 15.22 -9.36
CA GLU A 115 -3.68 14.52 -9.38
C GLU A 115 -3.57 13.03 -9.72
N ILE A 116 -4.51 12.23 -9.22
CA ILE A 116 -4.76 10.86 -9.67
C ILE A 116 -5.84 10.91 -10.74
N ARG A 117 -5.50 10.61 -11.99
CA ARG A 117 -6.47 10.61 -13.10
C ARG A 117 -7.31 9.35 -13.12
N ARG A 118 -6.69 8.18 -13.04
CA ARG A 118 -7.36 6.87 -13.12
C ARG A 118 -6.81 5.92 -12.07
N SER A 119 -7.69 5.17 -11.42
CA SER A 119 -7.33 4.33 -10.27
C SER A 119 -8.40 3.29 -9.92
N SER A 120 -9.12 2.78 -10.91
CA SER A 120 -10.11 1.71 -10.68
C SER A 120 -9.48 0.34 -10.76
N THR A 121 -9.92 -0.60 -9.93
CA THR A 121 -9.58 -2.02 -10.02
C THR A 121 -9.88 -2.53 -11.43
N ARG A 122 -8.97 -3.35 -11.99
CA ARG A 122 -8.92 -3.79 -13.40
C ARG A 122 -8.81 -2.68 -14.45
N GLY A 123 -8.76 -1.42 -14.05
CA GLY A 123 -8.50 -0.28 -14.91
C GLY A 123 -7.04 0.17 -14.85
N PRO A 124 -6.65 1.11 -15.72
CA PRO A 124 -5.29 1.65 -15.71
C PRO A 124 -5.06 2.58 -14.52
N LEU A 125 -3.84 2.57 -13.97
CA LEU A 125 -3.37 3.51 -12.96
C LEU A 125 -2.61 4.67 -13.62
N HIS A 126 -3.20 5.87 -13.59
CA HIS A 126 -2.64 7.09 -14.17
C HIS A 126 -2.52 8.18 -13.10
N ILE A 127 -1.33 8.73 -12.93
CA ILE A 127 -1.04 9.78 -11.95
C ILE A 127 -0.23 10.88 -12.61
N VAL A 128 -0.65 12.13 -12.44
CA VAL A 128 0.02 13.30 -13.04
C VAL A 128 0.90 13.94 -11.99
N ASP A 129 2.13 14.27 -12.36
CA ASP A 129 3.03 15.01 -11.47
C ASP A 129 2.82 16.54 -11.55
N PHE A 130 3.61 17.30 -10.79
CA PHE A 130 3.54 18.77 -10.81
C PHE A 130 4.12 19.41 -12.08
N SER A 131 4.81 18.65 -12.92
CA SER A 131 5.28 19.10 -14.24
C SER A 131 4.27 18.80 -15.36
N GLY A 132 3.16 18.14 -15.05
CA GLY A 132 2.11 17.79 -16.01
C GLY A 132 2.35 16.45 -16.73
N VAL A 133 3.37 15.68 -16.33
CA VAL A 133 3.66 14.37 -16.94
C VAL A 133 2.67 13.33 -16.40
N ASP A 134 2.01 12.61 -17.30
CA ASP A 134 1.05 11.54 -16.98
C ASP A 134 1.78 10.18 -16.88
N HIS A 135 2.00 9.73 -15.64
CA HIS A 135 2.66 8.48 -15.33
C HIS A 135 1.68 7.32 -15.42
N ARG A 136 1.89 6.43 -16.41
CA ARG A 136 1.12 5.20 -16.59
C ARG A 136 1.80 4.05 -15.85
N LEU A 137 1.14 3.54 -14.81
CA LEU A 137 1.73 2.62 -13.86
C LEU A 137 1.19 1.18 -13.98
N GLY A 138 0.54 0.85 -15.09
CA GLY A 138 -0.02 -0.49 -15.36
C GLY A 138 -1.50 -0.60 -15.05
N ILE A 139 -1.99 -1.83 -14.97
CA ILE A 139 -3.38 -2.17 -14.68
C ILE A 139 -3.51 -2.50 -13.20
N VAL A 140 -4.48 -1.90 -12.50
CA VAL A 140 -4.71 -2.12 -11.07
C VAL A 140 -5.24 -3.54 -10.84
N ARG A 141 -4.53 -4.33 -10.06
CA ARG A 141 -5.01 -5.62 -9.55
C ARG A 141 -5.81 -5.48 -8.26
N SER A 142 -5.33 -4.65 -7.34
CA SER A 142 -6.00 -4.43 -6.07
C SER A 142 -5.62 -3.07 -5.48
N ILE A 143 -6.49 -2.55 -4.63
CA ILE A 143 -6.29 -1.32 -3.88
C ILE A 143 -6.58 -1.65 -2.42
N ARG A 144 -5.65 -1.31 -1.52
CA ARG A 144 -5.80 -1.50 -0.09
C ARG A 144 -5.45 -0.21 0.64
N ARG A 145 -6.32 0.25 1.52
CA ARG A 145 -5.99 1.35 2.44
C ARG A 145 -4.92 0.87 3.42
N LEU A 146 -3.86 1.66 3.59
CA LEU A 146 -2.86 1.45 4.62
C LEU A 146 -3.17 2.33 5.82
N GLU A 147 -3.17 1.73 7.00
CA GLU A 147 -3.17 2.47 8.25
C GLU A 147 -1.74 2.93 8.53
N VAL A 148 -1.52 4.23 8.36
CA VAL A 148 -0.21 4.85 8.59
C VAL A 148 -0.29 5.65 9.89
N PRO A 149 0.53 5.33 10.91
CA PRO A 149 0.55 6.10 12.13
C PRO A 149 1.16 7.49 11.88
N ASP A 150 0.74 8.48 12.68
CA ASP A 150 1.29 9.85 12.59
C ASP A 150 2.82 9.89 12.73
N ARG A 151 3.36 8.96 13.53
CA ARG A 151 4.81 8.79 13.69
C ARG A 151 5.20 7.34 13.49
N VAL A 152 5.95 7.09 12.42
CA VAL A 152 6.56 5.78 12.14
C VAL A 152 7.74 5.55 13.09
N ARG A 153 7.66 4.49 13.90
CA ARG A 153 8.73 4.06 14.81
C ARG A 153 9.16 2.66 14.44
N ILE A 154 10.37 2.52 13.90
CA ILE A 154 10.92 1.24 13.45
C ILE A 154 12.30 0.92 14.06
N THR A 155 12.82 1.79 14.95
CA THR A 155 13.94 1.42 15.83
C THR A 155 13.54 0.26 16.72
N GLY A 156 14.41 -0.74 16.84
CA GLY A 156 14.16 -1.95 17.62
C GLY A 156 13.34 -3.01 16.86
N LEU A 157 12.78 -2.68 15.69
CA LEU A 157 12.08 -3.66 14.87
C LEU A 157 13.02 -4.81 14.52
N SER A 158 12.52 -6.04 14.57
CA SER A 158 13.28 -7.24 14.24
C SER A 158 12.68 -7.93 13.01
N ARG A 159 13.50 -8.76 12.36
CA ARG A 159 13.04 -9.59 11.23
C ARG A 159 11.94 -10.56 11.63
N GLU A 160 11.90 -10.99 12.89
CA GLU A 160 10.87 -11.90 13.43
C GLU A 160 9.54 -11.17 13.66
N THR A 161 9.60 -9.89 14.06
CA THR A 161 8.41 -9.11 14.41
C THR A 161 7.87 -8.27 13.26
N ILE A 162 8.61 -8.10 12.17
CA ILE A 162 8.20 -7.24 11.04
C ILE A 162 6.92 -7.73 10.34
N GLY A 163 6.70 -9.04 10.27
CA GLY A 163 5.57 -9.62 9.53
C GLY A 163 5.68 -9.33 8.03
N ASP A 164 4.59 -8.85 7.43
CA ASP A 164 4.51 -8.46 6.01
C ASP A 164 4.75 -6.95 5.79
N ARG A 165 4.99 -6.20 6.88
CA ARG A 165 5.23 -4.76 6.81
C ARG A 165 6.49 -4.46 6.02
N LYS A 166 6.44 -3.40 5.20
CA LYS A 166 7.61 -2.86 4.52
C LYS A 166 7.72 -1.36 4.73
N PHE A 167 8.95 -0.90 4.94
CA PHE A 167 9.28 0.50 5.11
C PHE A 167 10.33 0.92 4.08
N LEU A 168 10.17 2.10 3.49
CA LEU A 168 11.19 2.72 2.66
C LEU A 168 11.87 3.82 3.47
N ILE A 169 13.15 3.64 3.76
CA ILE A 169 14.02 4.67 4.31
C ILE A 169 14.70 5.38 3.15
N THR A 170 14.66 6.71 3.16
CA THR A 170 15.46 7.56 2.28
C THR A 170 16.47 8.32 3.14
N THR A 171 17.76 8.23 2.80
CA THR A 171 18.80 9.02 3.45
C THR A 171 18.94 10.41 2.81
N GLU A 172 19.64 11.32 3.48
CA GLU A 172 20.01 12.64 2.93
C GLU A 172 20.82 12.52 1.63
N ASP A 173 21.70 11.51 1.55
CA ASP A 173 22.49 11.19 0.34
C ASP A 173 21.70 10.43 -0.74
N ALA A 174 20.36 10.47 -0.66
CA ALA A 174 19.42 9.82 -1.59
C ALA A 174 19.51 8.27 -1.68
N GLU A 175 20.25 7.60 -0.79
CA GLU A 175 20.23 6.14 -0.66
C GLU A 175 18.81 5.67 -0.30
N LYS A 176 18.36 4.57 -0.91
CA LYS A 176 17.07 3.95 -0.61
C LYS A 176 17.31 2.63 0.09
N ILE A 177 16.70 2.47 1.26
CA ILE A 177 16.78 1.24 2.03
C ILE A 177 15.35 0.73 2.22
N LEU A 178 15.02 -0.37 1.55
CA LEU A 178 13.75 -1.07 1.75
C LEU A 178 13.93 -2.08 2.89
N VAL A 179 13.16 -1.87 3.95
CA VAL A 179 13.11 -2.73 5.13
C VAL A 179 11.89 -3.62 5.02
N GLY A 180 12.09 -4.92 4.82
CA GLY A 180 11.06 -5.95 4.88
C GLY A 180 11.63 -7.24 5.45
N ARG A 181 11.21 -8.40 4.93
CA ARG A 181 11.79 -9.70 5.31
C ARG A 181 13.30 -9.81 5.00
N LYS A 182 13.78 -9.01 4.06
CA LYS A 182 15.19 -8.72 3.78
C LYS A 182 15.40 -7.21 3.81
N ILE A 183 16.66 -6.80 3.95
CA ILE A 183 17.06 -5.42 3.70
C ILE A 183 17.55 -5.35 2.26
N GLU A 184 16.99 -4.41 1.49
CA GLU A 184 17.46 -4.09 0.14
C GLU A 184 17.95 -2.64 0.14
N ILE A 185 19.18 -2.42 -0.29
CA ILE A 185 19.84 -1.12 -0.32
C ILE A 185 20.15 -0.78 -1.77
N PHE A 186 19.74 0.43 -2.16
CA PHE A 186 19.99 0.99 -3.47
C PHE A 186 20.77 2.29 -3.30
N HIS A 187 21.98 2.31 -3.84
CA HIS A 187 22.85 3.47 -3.86
C HIS A 187 23.15 3.83 -5.31
N LYS A 188 22.98 5.10 -5.67
CA LYS A 188 23.27 5.58 -7.02
C LYS A 188 24.72 6.03 -7.07
N GLU A 189 25.55 5.32 -7.83
CA GLU A 189 26.91 5.75 -8.16
C GLU A 189 26.95 6.18 -9.63
N GLU A 190 27.03 7.49 -9.87
CA GLU A 190 27.04 8.09 -11.20
C GLU A 190 25.90 7.60 -12.12
N ARG A 191 26.21 6.63 -13.00
CA ARG A 191 25.30 6.05 -14.02
C ARG A 191 24.80 4.65 -13.66
N GLU A 192 25.27 4.07 -12.56
CA GLU A 192 24.91 2.74 -12.11
C GLU A 192 24.20 2.79 -10.75
N VAL A 193 23.18 1.95 -10.58
CA VAL A 193 22.54 1.75 -9.28
C VAL A 193 23.16 0.49 -8.68
N LYS A 194 23.95 0.67 -7.62
CA LYS A 194 24.41 -0.45 -6.80
C LYS A 194 23.26 -0.97 -5.97
N TYR A 195 23.08 -2.28 -6.03
CA TYR A 195 22.07 -3.01 -5.28
C TYR A 195 22.73 -4.00 -4.32
N LEU A 196 22.27 -3.99 -3.07
CA LEU A 196 22.69 -4.95 -2.06
C LEU A 196 21.45 -5.49 -1.33
N SER A 197 21.34 -6.82 -1.24
CA SER A 197 20.31 -7.48 -0.42
C SER A 197 20.96 -8.31 0.68
N MET A 198 20.49 -8.16 1.91
CA MET A 198 21.03 -8.90 3.07
C MET A 198 19.93 -9.41 4.02
N SER A 199 20.25 -10.50 4.73
CA SER A 199 19.52 -10.91 5.92
C SER A 199 19.86 -9.97 7.08
N TRP A 200 18.90 -9.75 7.96
CA TRP A 200 19.05 -8.85 9.10
C TRP A 200 18.36 -9.46 10.33
N SER A 201 18.78 -9.02 11.51
CA SER A 201 18.19 -9.43 12.79
C SER A 201 17.32 -8.31 13.37
N ARG A 202 17.87 -7.09 13.48
CA ARG A 202 17.15 -5.91 14.00
C ARG A 202 17.65 -4.57 13.46
N LEU A 203 16.81 -3.55 13.53
CA LEU A 203 17.19 -2.14 13.34
C LEU A 203 17.63 -1.56 14.67
N ALA A 204 18.93 -1.33 14.85
CA ALA A 204 19.48 -0.73 16.06
C ALA A 204 19.16 0.77 16.18
N CYS A 205 19.04 1.47 15.05
CA CYS A 205 18.63 2.87 14.98
C CYS A 205 17.92 3.10 13.64
N ALA A 206 16.71 3.64 13.69
CA ALA A 206 15.97 4.06 12.50
C ALA A 206 15.06 5.25 12.86
N GLU A 207 15.69 6.40 13.15
CA GLU A 207 15.05 7.66 13.52
C GLU A 207 15.44 8.77 12.55
N LEU A 208 14.47 9.63 12.21
CA LEU A 208 14.69 10.81 11.38
C LEU A 208 15.83 11.67 11.95
N GLY A 209 16.71 12.15 11.07
CA GLY A 209 17.88 12.96 11.44
C GLY A 209 19.04 12.18 12.09
N LYS A 210 18.94 10.84 12.19
CA LYS A 210 20.04 9.98 12.67
C LYS A 210 20.48 9.01 11.59
N ALA A 211 21.73 8.57 11.69
CA ALA A 211 22.23 7.48 10.84
C ALA A 211 21.46 6.18 11.12
N VAL A 212 21.03 5.49 10.06
CA VAL A 212 20.40 4.18 10.20
C VAL A 212 21.45 3.13 10.57
N LYS A 213 21.11 2.30 11.56
CA LYS A 213 21.97 1.20 12.03
C LYS A 213 21.22 -0.12 11.91
N ILE A 214 21.77 -1.03 11.11
CA ILE A 214 21.15 -2.32 10.78
C ILE A 214 22.07 -3.41 11.33
N VAL A 215 21.53 -4.35 12.10
CA VAL A 215 22.28 -5.52 12.55
C VAL A 215 22.03 -6.65 11.55
N PRO A 216 23.07 -7.14 10.83
CA PRO A 216 22.92 -8.26 9.91
C PRO A 216 22.46 -9.54 10.62
N GLY A 217 21.97 -10.52 9.87
CA GLY A 217 21.43 -11.77 10.45
C GLY A 217 22.48 -12.65 11.12
N HIS A 218 23.72 -12.63 10.62
CA HIS A 218 24.81 -13.51 11.08
C HIS A 218 25.91 -12.76 11.84
N GLU A 219 25.81 -11.43 11.96
CA GLU A 219 26.82 -10.59 12.58
C GLU A 219 26.27 -9.90 13.83
N LYS A 220 27.13 -9.68 14.83
CA LYS A 220 26.76 -8.91 16.02
C LYS A 220 26.93 -7.41 15.84
N THR A 221 27.74 -6.98 14.87
CA THR A 221 28.08 -5.57 14.66
C THR A 221 27.08 -4.92 13.71
N ALA A 222 26.55 -3.76 14.11
CA ALA A 222 25.64 -3.02 13.26
C ALA A 222 26.40 -2.34 12.11
N ILE A 223 25.91 -2.49 10.88
CA ILE A 223 26.31 -1.64 9.76
C ILE A 223 25.62 -0.27 9.91
N THR A 224 26.37 0.79 9.66
CA THR A 224 25.84 2.15 9.64
C THR A 224 25.70 2.62 8.19
N ARG A 225 24.62 3.34 7.89
CA ARG A 225 24.39 4.02 6.60
C ARG A 225 24.06 5.50 6.84
N GLY A 226 23.65 6.20 5.79
CA GLY A 226 23.41 7.65 5.82
C GLY A 226 22.37 8.10 6.84
N VAL A 227 22.33 9.41 7.05
CA VAL A 227 21.35 10.09 7.91
C VAL A 227 19.96 9.98 7.30
N ILE A 228 18.96 9.58 8.09
CA ILE A 228 17.61 9.35 7.60
C ILE A 228 16.88 10.67 7.39
N ALA A 229 16.51 10.94 6.12
CA ALA A 229 15.68 12.09 5.74
C ALA A 229 14.18 11.76 5.76
N ALA A 230 13.79 10.52 5.47
CA ALA A 230 12.40 10.10 5.49
C ALA A 230 12.24 8.60 5.77
N ILE A 231 11.14 8.24 6.43
CA ILE A 231 10.68 6.86 6.65
C ILE A 231 9.24 6.77 6.17
N ASP A 232 9.00 5.94 5.17
CA ASP A 232 7.68 5.75 4.55
C ASP A 232 7.16 4.34 4.80
N VAL A 233 5.93 4.21 5.30
CA VAL A 233 5.21 2.92 5.31
C VAL A 233 4.78 2.64 3.88
N VAL A 234 5.20 1.50 3.35
CA VAL A 234 4.91 1.13 1.97
C VAL A 234 4.13 -0.17 1.87
N GLU A 235 4.04 -0.95 2.96
CA GLU A 235 3.21 -2.16 3.08
C GLU A 235 2.92 -2.39 4.58
N VAL A 236 1.69 -2.81 4.91
CA VAL A 236 1.29 -3.21 6.29
C VAL A 236 0.67 -4.59 6.32
#